data_AF-A0A6G7PWB4-F1
#
_entry.id   AF-A0A6G7PWB4-F1
#
_cell.length_a   1.000
_cell.length_b   1.000
_cell.length_c   1.000
_cell.angle_alpha   90.00
_cell.angle_beta   90.00
_cell.angle_gamma   90.00
#
_symmetry.space_group_name_H-M   'P 1'
#
loop_
_entity.id
_entity.type
_entity.pdbx_description
1 polymer ?
#
loop_
_entity_poly.entity_id
_entity_poly.type
_entity_poly.pdbx_seq_one_letter_code
_entity_poly.pdbx_strand_id
1 'polypeptide(L)'
;MNKVEKWLSVSESIEEYFLNEKILDTARNLDQKLKDYEFIFYIEGEIDGNRLLFNKEAIIPPQTISPDYVIPYWIPSNGFWGIVHKHPEPFIHFSGLDRIYTSTYPFSICFLWCGGHLVEAMYMDDKIDLKNIRYIKGVLGKSKINEDIVVRKQVELPFLCDKSLISRGLLTIDHDSWRMKTKDFFFIDA
;
A
#
# COMPACT_ATOMS: atom_id res chain seq x y z
N MET A 1 24.07 3.40 6.66
CA MET A 1 23.13 2.95 5.63
C MET A 1 21.73 3.21 6.12
N ASN A 2 20.98 4.07 5.44
CA ASN A 2 19.59 4.34 5.79
C ASN A 2 18.71 3.12 5.46
N LYS A 3 17.47 3.05 5.99
CA LYS A 3 16.59 1.89 5.80
C LYS A 3 16.25 1.62 4.32
N VAL A 4 16.19 2.65 3.48
CA VAL A 4 15.90 2.52 2.05
C VAL A 4 17.07 1.87 1.32
N GLU A 5 18.30 2.30 1.58
CA GLU A 5 19.52 1.69 1.04
C GLU A 5 19.66 0.23 1.48
N LYS A 6 19.33 -0.06 2.75
CA LYS A 6 19.33 -1.46 3.25
C LYS A 6 18.29 -2.31 2.53
N TRP A 7 17.10 -1.76 2.27
CA TRP A 7 16.08 -2.45 1.51
C TRP A 7 16.53 -2.73 0.07
N LEU A 8 16.94 -1.69 -0.65
CA LEU A 8 17.31 -1.81 -2.05
C LEU A 8 18.45 -2.81 -2.27
N SER A 9 19.40 -2.90 -1.33
CA SER A 9 20.51 -3.86 -1.41
C SER A 9 20.13 -5.33 -1.18
N VAL A 10 18.94 -5.63 -0.64
CA VAL A 10 18.52 -7.02 -0.37
C VAL A 10 17.19 -7.41 -1.02
N SER A 11 16.43 -6.46 -1.55
CA SER A 11 15.05 -6.68 -1.99
C SER A 11 14.90 -7.80 -3.03
N GLU A 12 15.85 -7.89 -3.97
CA GLU A 12 15.89 -8.93 -5.01
C GLU A 12 16.24 -10.33 -4.46
N SER A 13 16.79 -10.41 -3.23
CA SER A 13 17.16 -11.66 -2.57
C SER A 13 16.12 -12.16 -1.56
N ILE A 14 15.00 -11.43 -1.38
CA ILE A 14 13.93 -11.86 -0.47
C ILE A 14 13.12 -12.97 -1.12
N GLU A 15 13.04 -14.11 -0.44
CA GLU A 15 12.29 -15.29 -0.91
C GLU A 15 11.03 -15.55 -0.07
N GLU A 16 11.07 -15.19 1.22
CA GLU A 16 10.00 -15.44 2.16
C GLU A 16 9.57 -14.15 2.89
N TYR A 17 8.25 -13.99 3.03
CA TYR A 17 7.63 -12.84 3.69
C TYR A 17 6.84 -13.33 4.90
N PHE A 18 7.14 -12.86 6.09
CA PHE A 18 6.46 -13.28 7.31
C PHE A 18 5.57 -12.16 7.83
N LEU A 19 4.25 -12.36 7.79
CA LEU A 19 3.27 -11.41 8.27
C LEU A 19 2.76 -11.85 9.65
N ASN A 20 2.87 -10.99 10.66
CA ASN A 20 2.32 -11.30 11.98
C ASN A 20 0.79 -11.31 11.94
N GLU A 21 0.16 -12.33 12.54
CA GLU A 21 -1.31 -12.46 12.58
C GLU A 21 -2.00 -11.22 13.20
N LYS A 22 -1.34 -10.50 14.09
CA LYS A 22 -1.86 -9.24 14.68
C LYS A 22 -2.06 -8.13 13.65
N ILE A 23 -1.30 -8.12 12.56
CA ILE A 23 -1.51 -7.21 11.43
C ILE A 23 -2.84 -7.55 10.72
N LEU A 24 -3.12 -8.84 10.54
CA LEU A 24 -4.38 -9.31 9.98
C LEU A 24 -5.56 -8.99 10.91
N ASP A 25 -5.38 -9.11 12.22
CA ASP A 25 -6.38 -8.70 13.20
C ASP A 25 -6.69 -7.20 13.08
N THR A 26 -5.68 -6.36 12.88
CA THR A 26 -5.88 -4.93 12.60
C THR A 26 -6.68 -4.71 11.32
N ALA A 27 -6.33 -5.40 10.22
CA ALA A 27 -7.09 -5.31 8.98
C ALA A 27 -8.56 -5.73 9.17
N ARG A 28 -8.82 -6.85 9.83
CA ARG A 28 -10.19 -7.32 10.17
C ARG A 28 -10.96 -6.30 11.01
N ASN A 29 -10.32 -5.72 12.02
CA ASN A 29 -10.96 -4.74 12.89
C ASN A 29 -11.31 -3.44 12.14
N LEU A 30 -10.44 -2.99 11.24
CA LEU A 30 -10.72 -1.85 10.37
C LEU A 30 -11.83 -2.19 9.37
N ASP A 31 -11.78 -3.35 8.74
CA ASP A 31 -12.77 -3.82 7.77
C ASP A 31 -14.18 -3.91 8.37
N GLN A 32 -14.31 -4.41 9.61
CA GLN A 32 -15.59 -4.40 10.33
C GLN A 32 -16.14 -2.99 10.57
N LYS A 33 -15.27 -2.01 10.82
CA LYS A 33 -15.67 -0.61 11.08
C LYS A 33 -15.91 0.17 9.80
N LEU A 34 -15.18 -0.14 8.74
CA LEU A 34 -15.10 0.60 7.48
C LEU A 34 -15.53 -0.29 6.31
N LYS A 35 -16.58 -1.09 6.51
CA LYS A 35 -16.99 -2.17 5.59
C LYS A 35 -17.11 -1.74 4.14
N ASP A 36 -17.70 -0.57 3.91
CA ASP A 36 -18.00 -0.07 2.55
C ASP A 36 -16.95 0.93 2.04
N TYR A 37 -15.83 1.10 2.74
CA TYR A 37 -14.81 2.11 2.44
C TYR A 37 -13.44 1.48 2.25
N GLU A 38 -12.60 2.10 1.42
CA GLU A 38 -11.17 1.77 1.38
C GLU A 38 -10.45 2.26 2.63
N PHE A 39 -9.33 1.62 2.97
CA PHE A 39 -8.42 2.13 3.99
C PHE A 39 -6.99 1.70 3.68
N ILE A 40 -6.03 2.42 4.24
CA ILE A 40 -4.60 2.11 4.15
C ILE A 40 -3.94 2.15 5.52
N PHE A 41 -2.98 1.27 5.76
CA PHE A 41 -2.07 1.37 6.89
C PHE A 41 -0.69 0.85 6.52
N TYR A 42 0.32 1.30 7.28
CA TYR A 42 1.71 0.95 7.04
C TYR A 42 2.20 -0.08 8.05
N ILE A 43 3.21 -0.83 7.65
CA ILE A 43 3.86 -1.83 8.49
C ILE A 43 5.37 -1.63 8.42
N GLU A 44 6.00 -1.52 9.59
CA GLU A 44 7.45 -1.64 9.68
C GLU A 44 7.88 -3.09 9.57
N GLY A 45 8.97 -3.33 8.84
CA GLY A 45 9.58 -4.64 8.74
C GLY A 45 11.02 -4.68 9.25
N GLU A 46 11.55 -5.88 9.35
CA GLU A 46 12.96 -6.18 9.60
C GLU A 46 13.45 -7.29 8.65
N ILE A 47 14.71 -7.20 8.24
CA ILE A 47 15.34 -8.14 7.30
C ILE A 47 16.17 -9.10 8.14
N ASP A 48 15.94 -10.40 7.92
CA ASP A 48 16.71 -11.50 8.50
C ASP A 48 17.10 -12.49 7.40
N GLY A 49 18.33 -12.37 6.89
CA GLY A 49 18.79 -13.14 5.72
C GLY A 49 17.96 -12.83 4.47
N ASN A 50 17.41 -13.87 3.83
CA ASN A 50 16.50 -13.80 2.68
C ASN A 50 15.01 -13.64 3.09
N ARG A 51 14.75 -13.23 4.34
CA ARG A 51 13.41 -13.12 4.90
C ARG A 51 13.08 -11.68 5.25
N LEU A 52 11.84 -11.30 4.97
CA LEU A 52 11.27 -10.05 5.41
C LEU A 52 10.22 -10.31 6.49
N LEU A 53 10.46 -9.80 7.69
CA LEU A 53 9.60 -9.99 8.85
C LEU A 53 8.79 -8.73 9.12
N PHE A 54 7.47 -8.83 9.00
CA PHE A 54 6.51 -7.81 9.39
C PHE A 54 5.98 -8.12 10.79
N ASN A 55 6.78 -7.78 11.79
CA ASN A 55 6.53 -8.13 13.20
C ASN A 55 6.47 -6.90 14.12
N LYS A 56 6.10 -5.75 13.57
CA LYS A 56 5.85 -4.51 14.32
C LYS A 56 4.38 -4.13 14.21
N GLU A 57 3.96 -3.25 15.12
CA GLU A 57 2.58 -2.74 15.13
C GLU A 57 2.24 -2.04 13.81
N ALA A 58 0.99 -2.17 13.39
CA ALA A 58 0.46 -1.44 12.24
C ALA A 58 0.39 0.06 12.58
N ILE A 59 0.78 0.88 11.62
CA ILE A 59 0.75 2.34 11.71
C ILE A 59 -0.40 2.84 10.85
N ILE A 60 -1.48 3.30 11.49
CA ILE A 60 -2.67 3.81 10.81
C ILE A 60 -2.57 5.34 10.76
N PRO A 61 -2.32 5.93 9.58
CA PRO A 61 -2.33 7.38 9.46
C PRO A 61 -3.79 7.89 9.54
N PRO A 62 -4.00 9.14 10.00
CA PRO A 62 -5.16 9.93 9.63
C PRO A 62 -5.28 9.93 8.09
N GLN A 63 -6.48 9.69 7.63
CA GLN A 63 -6.75 9.45 6.22
C GLN A 63 -8.17 9.90 5.87
N THR A 64 -8.34 10.36 4.62
CA THR A 64 -9.65 10.44 3.99
C THR A 64 -9.97 9.09 3.37
N ILE A 65 -11.15 8.56 3.64
CA ILE A 65 -11.63 7.30 3.07
C ILE A 65 -12.91 7.52 2.25
N SER A 66 -13.03 6.75 1.17
CA SER A 66 -14.17 6.67 0.25
C SER A 66 -14.33 5.22 -0.21
N PRO A 67 -15.48 4.80 -0.77
CA PRO A 67 -15.61 3.48 -1.39
C PRO A 67 -14.64 3.23 -2.55
N ASP A 68 -14.19 4.29 -3.21
CA ASP A 68 -13.39 4.21 -4.45
C ASP A 68 -11.93 4.66 -4.29
N TYR A 69 -11.56 5.19 -3.13
CA TYR A 69 -10.20 5.65 -2.88
C TYR A 69 -9.92 5.86 -1.38
N VAL A 70 -8.64 5.86 -1.04
CA VAL A 70 -8.11 6.30 0.25
C VAL A 70 -6.95 7.28 0.06
N ILE A 71 -6.87 8.31 0.91
CA ILE A 71 -5.74 9.26 0.91
C ILE A 71 -5.20 9.39 2.34
N PRO A 72 -4.01 8.85 2.63
CA PRO A 72 -3.33 9.09 3.90
C PRO A 72 -2.74 10.51 3.93
N TYR A 73 -2.79 11.16 5.09
CA TYR A 73 -2.29 12.54 5.24
C TYR A 73 -0.78 12.61 5.52
N TRP A 74 -0.18 11.49 5.91
CA TRP A 74 1.26 11.40 6.12
C TRP A 74 1.77 9.96 5.90
N ILE A 75 3.08 9.86 5.75
CA ILE A 75 3.85 8.61 5.70
C ILE A 75 4.86 8.55 6.86
N PRO A 76 5.15 7.37 7.44
CA PRO A 76 6.12 7.24 8.51
C PRO A 76 7.49 7.78 8.12
N SER A 77 7.99 8.78 8.86
CA SER A 77 9.31 9.40 8.62
C SER A 77 10.47 8.42 8.79
N ASN A 78 10.28 7.39 9.63
CA ASN A 78 11.28 6.36 9.90
C ASN A 78 11.25 5.22 8.86
N GLY A 79 10.52 5.39 7.75
CA GLY A 79 10.33 4.39 6.71
C GLY A 79 9.41 3.24 7.14
N PHE A 80 8.77 2.63 6.15
CA PHE A 80 7.94 1.43 6.30
C PHE A 80 8.27 0.48 5.14
N TRP A 81 8.04 -0.81 5.32
CA TRP A 81 8.36 -1.82 4.28
C TRP A 81 7.12 -2.57 3.81
N GLY A 82 5.97 -2.34 4.44
CA GLY A 82 4.69 -2.91 4.07
C GLY A 82 3.61 -1.84 4.04
N ILE A 83 2.72 -1.96 3.07
CA ILE A 83 1.47 -1.22 2.98
C ILE A 83 0.36 -2.26 2.92
N VAL A 84 -0.67 -2.11 3.73
CA VAL A 84 -1.93 -2.84 3.52
C VAL A 84 -2.95 -1.84 3.03
N HIS A 85 -3.51 -2.12 1.86
CA HIS A 85 -4.59 -1.36 1.27
C HIS A 85 -5.81 -2.27 1.14
N LYS A 86 -6.97 -1.77 1.54
CA LYS A 86 -8.22 -2.48 1.47
C LYS A 86 -9.07 -1.96 0.33
N HIS A 87 -9.58 -2.89 -0.46
CA HIS A 87 -10.66 -2.65 -1.40
C HIS A 87 -11.97 -3.22 -0.82
N PRO A 88 -13.12 -2.54 -1.01
CA PRO A 88 -14.40 -3.18 -0.80
C PRO A 88 -14.60 -4.31 -1.84
N GLU A 89 -15.37 -5.34 -1.47
CA GLU A 89 -15.72 -6.39 -2.43
C GLU A 89 -16.45 -5.80 -3.66
N PRO A 90 -16.22 -6.34 -4.87
CA PRO A 90 -15.48 -7.57 -5.18
C PRO A 90 -14.05 -7.33 -5.75
N PHE A 91 -13.41 -6.18 -5.49
CA PHE A 91 -12.13 -5.85 -6.12
C PHE A 91 -10.96 -6.62 -5.51
N ILE A 92 -10.63 -7.76 -6.13
CA ILE A 92 -9.57 -8.68 -5.68
C ILE A 92 -8.21 -8.48 -6.37
N HIS A 93 -8.05 -7.39 -7.12
CA HIS A 93 -6.84 -7.07 -7.86
C HIS A 93 -6.41 -5.63 -7.61
N PHE A 94 -5.10 -5.41 -7.62
CA PHE A 94 -4.56 -4.05 -7.52
C PHE A 94 -5.09 -3.14 -8.63
N SER A 95 -5.64 -1.99 -8.22
CA SER A 95 -6.09 -0.93 -9.12
C SER A 95 -4.91 -0.19 -9.77
N GLY A 96 -5.22 0.66 -10.76
CA GLY A 96 -4.23 1.58 -11.32
C GLY A 96 -3.67 2.55 -10.28
N LEU A 97 -4.47 2.96 -9.29
CA LEU A 97 -4.02 3.81 -8.19
C LEU A 97 -3.08 3.06 -7.24
N ASP A 98 -3.31 1.76 -7.05
CA ASP A 98 -2.48 0.96 -6.15
C ASP A 98 -1.07 0.79 -6.70
N ARG A 99 -0.94 0.72 -8.04
CA ARG A 99 0.35 0.75 -8.73
C ARG A 99 1.12 2.04 -8.46
N ILE A 100 0.43 3.17 -8.29
CA ILE A 100 1.08 4.44 -7.92
C ILE A 100 1.73 4.29 -6.53
N TYR A 101 1.11 3.61 -5.58
CA TYR A 101 1.74 3.37 -4.27
C TYR A 101 3.00 2.51 -4.39
N THR A 102 2.96 1.42 -5.18
CA THR A 102 4.14 0.56 -5.37
C THR A 102 5.26 1.24 -6.15
N SER A 103 4.95 2.13 -7.09
CA SER A 103 5.95 2.93 -7.80
C SER A 103 6.51 4.08 -6.95
N THR A 104 5.67 4.70 -6.11
CA THR A 104 6.08 5.81 -5.23
C THR A 104 6.94 5.31 -4.06
N TYR A 105 6.66 4.10 -3.59
CA TYR A 105 7.37 3.47 -2.50
C TYR A 105 8.02 2.17 -2.97
N PRO A 106 9.06 2.26 -3.84
CA PRO A 106 9.75 1.10 -4.40
C PRO A 106 10.54 0.32 -3.34
N PHE A 107 10.49 0.76 -2.08
CA PHE A 107 11.06 0.07 -0.93
C PHE A 107 10.03 -0.71 -0.10
N SER A 108 8.78 -0.79 -0.57
CA SER A 108 7.68 -1.36 0.19
C SER A 108 6.91 -2.41 -0.61
N ILE A 109 6.38 -3.39 0.11
CA ILE A 109 5.45 -4.37 -0.41
C ILE A 109 4.03 -3.88 -0.17
N CYS A 110 3.21 -3.90 -1.21
CA CYS A 110 1.79 -3.65 -1.06
C CYS A 110 1.05 -4.98 -0.88
N PHE A 111 0.13 -5.01 0.07
CA PHE A 111 -0.73 -6.13 0.43
C PHE A 111 -2.18 -5.71 0.23
N LEU A 112 -2.91 -6.41 -0.64
CA LEU A 112 -4.31 -6.13 -0.93
C LEU A 112 -5.21 -6.95 -0.01
N TRP A 113 -6.02 -6.27 0.79
CA TRP A 113 -7.04 -6.86 1.65
C TRP A 113 -8.43 -6.72 1.01
N CYS A 114 -9.14 -7.83 0.86
CA CYS A 114 -10.52 -7.85 0.35
C CYS A 114 -11.27 -9.05 0.95
N GLY A 115 -12.56 -8.89 1.23
CA GLY A 115 -13.41 -9.98 1.73
C GLY A 115 -12.92 -10.65 3.01
N GLY A 116 -12.27 -9.90 3.91
CA GLY A 116 -11.75 -10.42 5.17
C GLY A 116 -10.46 -11.26 5.08
N HIS A 117 -9.76 -11.21 3.95
CA HIS A 117 -8.49 -11.91 3.75
C HIS A 117 -7.53 -11.15 2.84
N LEU A 118 -6.26 -11.59 2.83
CA LEU A 118 -5.25 -11.11 1.90
C LEU A 118 -5.47 -11.80 0.55
N VAL A 119 -5.64 -11.03 -0.53
CA VAL A 119 -5.93 -11.54 -1.88
C VAL A 119 -4.79 -11.35 -2.86
N GLU A 120 -3.92 -10.36 -2.64
CA GLU A 120 -2.77 -10.09 -3.50
C GLU A 120 -1.63 -9.43 -2.73
N ALA A 121 -0.40 -9.60 -3.22
CA ALA A 121 0.77 -8.88 -2.74
C ALA A 121 1.68 -8.54 -3.93
N MET A 122 2.33 -7.36 -3.89
CA MET A 122 3.11 -6.84 -5.00
C MET A 122 4.32 -6.04 -4.53
N TYR A 123 5.42 -6.13 -5.28
CA TYR A 123 6.63 -5.32 -5.10
C TYR A 123 7.08 -4.71 -6.44
N MET A 124 7.16 -3.38 -6.50
CA MET A 124 7.54 -2.54 -7.67
C MET A 124 6.74 -2.70 -8.97
N ASP A 125 6.16 -3.87 -9.23
CA ASP A 125 5.15 -4.24 -10.25
C ASP A 125 5.02 -5.78 -10.35
N ASP A 126 5.91 -6.52 -9.67
CA ASP A 126 5.94 -7.97 -9.63
C ASP A 126 4.99 -8.52 -8.56
N LYS A 127 4.13 -9.44 -8.98
CA LYS A 127 3.23 -10.16 -8.08
C LYS A 127 4.04 -11.14 -7.23
N ILE A 128 3.88 -11.02 -5.92
CA ILE A 128 4.40 -11.98 -4.96
C ILE A 128 3.44 -13.16 -4.91
N ASP A 129 3.96 -14.38 -5.05
CA ASP A 129 3.17 -15.59 -4.84
C ASP A 129 2.74 -15.66 -3.37
N LEU A 130 1.43 -15.69 -3.12
CA LEU A 130 0.89 -15.73 -1.76
C LEU A 130 1.40 -16.93 -0.94
N LYS A 131 1.84 -18.01 -1.60
CA LYS A 131 2.45 -19.17 -0.90
C LYS A 131 3.77 -18.82 -0.22
N ASN A 132 4.44 -17.75 -0.64
CA ASN A 132 5.68 -17.23 -0.06
C ASN A 132 5.41 -16.32 1.14
N ILE A 133 4.13 -16.00 1.41
CA ILE A 133 3.70 -15.28 2.60
C ILE A 133 3.40 -16.30 3.70
N ARG A 134 4.13 -16.21 4.81
CA ARG A 134 4.00 -17.04 6.00
C ARG A 134 3.36 -16.22 7.12
N TYR A 135 2.46 -16.83 7.88
CA TYR A 135 1.86 -16.17 9.04
C TYR A 135 2.57 -16.58 10.32
N ILE A 136 2.97 -15.60 11.13
CA ILE A 136 3.60 -15.85 12.43
C ILE A 136 2.69 -15.43 13.56
N LYS A 137 2.59 -16.30 14.57
CA LYS A 137 1.96 -15.98 15.84
C LYS A 137 2.95 -15.21 16.69
N GLY A 138 2.59 -14.02 17.13
CA GLY A 138 3.42 -13.22 18.01
C GLY A 138 2.61 -12.25 18.84
N VAL A 139 3.20 -11.78 19.94
CA VAL A 139 2.65 -10.69 20.74
C VAL A 139 3.18 -9.39 20.18
N LEU A 140 2.34 -8.67 19.44
CA LEU A 140 2.57 -7.25 19.17
C LEU A 140 1.86 -6.44 20.25
N GLY A 141 2.37 -5.24 20.56
CA GLY A 141 1.62 -4.32 21.42
C GLY A 141 0.34 -3.81 20.72
N LYS A 142 -0.42 -2.94 21.40
CA LYS A 142 -1.68 -2.43 20.87
C LYS A 142 -1.40 -1.42 19.76
N SER A 143 -1.78 -1.76 18.52
CA SER A 143 -1.77 -0.82 17.40
C SER A 143 -2.49 0.47 17.79
N LYS A 144 -1.79 1.60 17.70
CA LYS A 144 -2.39 2.92 17.93
C LYS A 144 -3.19 3.32 16.70
N ILE A 145 -4.50 3.15 16.77
CA ILE A 145 -5.42 3.76 15.80
C ILE A 145 -5.42 5.24 16.10
N ASN A 146 -4.96 6.06 15.17
CA ASN A 146 -5.10 7.51 15.31
C ASN A 146 -6.58 7.86 15.05
N GLU A 147 -7.25 8.51 16.00
CA GLU A 147 -8.71 8.67 16.00
C GLU A 147 -9.22 9.64 14.90
N ASP A 148 -8.31 10.34 14.22
CA ASP A 148 -8.60 11.30 13.16
C ASP A 148 -8.91 10.66 11.79
N ILE A 149 -9.58 9.50 11.75
CA ILE A 149 -10.08 8.93 10.49
C ILE A 149 -11.26 9.76 10.01
N VAL A 150 -11.08 10.47 8.91
CA VAL A 150 -12.12 11.34 8.35
C VAL A 150 -12.86 10.58 7.25
N VAL A 151 -14.07 10.13 7.57
CA VAL A 151 -15.00 9.59 6.57
C VAL A 151 -15.57 10.77 5.79
N ARG A 152 -15.20 10.92 4.52
CA ARG A 152 -15.79 11.94 3.63
C ARG A 152 -16.62 11.25 2.55
N LYS A 153 -17.81 11.79 2.28
CA LYS A 153 -18.49 11.50 1.02
C LYS A 153 -17.67 12.16 -0.09
N GLN A 154 -17.10 11.33 -0.97
CA GLN A 154 -16.53 11.67 -2.27
C GLN A 154 -15.96 13.10 -2.33
N VAL A 155 -14.71 13.24 -1.92
CA VAL A 155 -13.91 14.42 -2.28
C VAL A 155 -13.69 14.32 -3.78
N GLU A 156 -13.95 15.40 -4.53
CA GLU A 156 -13.40 15.53 -5.88
C GLU A 156 -11.90 15.35 -5.74
N LEU A 157 -11.39 14.17 -6.12
CA LEU A 157 -9.98 13.85 -6.05
C LEU A 157 -9.24 15.03 -6.69
N PRO A 158 -8.40 15.78 -5.95
CA PRO A 158 -7.42 16.60 -6.61
C PRO A 158 -6.50 15.57 -7.22
N PHE A 159 -6.75 15.21 -8.49
CA PHE A 159 -5.77 14.49 -9.27
C PHE A 159 -4.45 15.24 -9.05
N LEU A 160 -3.52 14.61 -8.34
CA LEU A 160 -2.09 14.95 -8.34
C LEU A 160 -1.48 14.67 -9.74
N CYS A 161 -2.29 14.78 -10.78
CA CYS A 161 -1.85 15.01 -12.13
C CYS A 161 -1.85 16.53 -12.29
N ASP A 162 -0.68 17.13 -12.31
CA ASP A 162 -0.54 18.50 -12.78
C ASP A 162 -1.30 18.62 -14.12
N LYS A 163 -2.34 19.47 -14.15
CA LYS A 163 -3.16 19.70 -15.36
C LYS A 163 -2.29 20.19 -16.53
N SER A 164 -1.09 20.71 -16.24
CA SER A 164 -0.09 21.04 -17.25
C SER A 164 0.35 19.80 -18.06
N LEU A 165 0.40 18.61 -17.46
CA LEU A 165 0.84 17.37 -18.12
C LEU A 165 -0.22 16.80 -19.06
N ILE A 166 -1.50 16.91 -18.71
CA ILE A 166 -2.63 16.52 -19.59
C ILE A 166 -2.75 17.53 -20.74
N SER A 167 -2.69 18.84 -20.45
CA SER A 167 -2.79 19.88 -21.48
C SER A 167 -1.60 19.87 -22.46
N ARG A 168 -0.44 19.35 -22.05
CA ARG A 168 0.73 19.11 -22.90
C ARG A 168 0.69 17.76 -23.65
N GLY A 169 -0.33 16.92 -23.42
CA GLY A 169 -0.48 15.62 -24.08
C GLY A 169 0.52 14.54 -23.64
N LEU A 170 1.17 14.73 -22.49
CA LEU A 170 2.17 13.80 -21.92
C LEU A 170 1.52 12.67 -21.12
N LEU A 171 0.28 12.89 -20.66
CA LEU A 171 -0.55 11.92 -19.96
C LEU A 171 -1.90 11.81 -20.66
N THR A 172 -2.26 10.59 -21.03
CA THR A 172 -3.58 10.27 -21.57
C THR A 172 -4.30 9.36 -20.60
N ILE A 173 -5.46 9.81 -20.12
CA ILE A 173 -6.35 9.01 -19.28
C ILE A 173 -7.31 8.30 -20.22
N ASP A 174 -7.21 6.98 -20.26
CA ASP A 174 -8.16 6.13 -20.95
C ASP A 174 -9.42 6.02 -20.07
N HIS A 175 -10.45 6.81 -20.40
CA HIS A 175 -11.66 6.96 -19.57
C HIS A 175 -12.50 5.68 -19.46
N ASP A 176 -12.32 4.74 -20.38
CA ASP A 176 -13.04 3.46 -20.38
C ASP A 176 -12.38 2.42 -19.47
N SER A 177 -11.08 2.58 -19.17
CA SER A 177 -10.30 1.63 -18.38
C SER A 177 -9.65 2.21 -17.12
N TRP A 178 -9.75 3.53 -16.91
CA TRP A 178 -9.03 4.29 -15.88
C TRP A 178 -7.52 4.01 -15.84
N ARG A 179 -6.95 3.58 -16.97
CA ARG A 179 -5.52 3.33 -17.12
C ARG A 179 -4.83 4.61 -17.54
N MET A 180 -3.82 5.00 -16.79
CA MET A 180 -2.89 6.05 -17.18
C MET A 180 -1.91 5.46 -18.21
N LYS A 181 -1.91 6.02 -19.43
CA LYS A 181 -0.87 5.75 -20.43
C LYS A 181 0.05 6.95 -20.48
N THR A 182 1.32 6.76 -20.10
CA THR A 182 2.39 7.71 -20.37
C THR A 182 2.88 7.46 -21.79
N LYS A 183 2.96 8.52 -22.62
CA LYS A 183 3.71 8.43 -23.87
C LYS A 183 5.18 8.56 -23.51
N ASP A 184 5.95 7.53 -23.83
CA ASP A 184 7.40 7.51 -24.01
C ASP A 184 8.19 8.66 -23.34
N PHE A 185 8.89 8.35 -22.24
CA PHE A 185 10.32 8.66 -21.98
C PHE A 185 10.76 9.26 -20.62
N PHE A 186 11.95 8.78 -20.24
CA PHE A 186 13.08 9.30 -19.47
C PHE A 186 12.87 10.06 -18.16
N PHE A 187 13.52 9.53 -17.12
CA PHE A 187 13.89 10.22 -15.89
C PHE A 187 14.62 11.53 -16.22
N ILE A 188 14.16 12.64 -15.62
CA ILE A 188 14.95 13.86 -15.50
C ILE A 188 15.33 13.95 -14.02
N ASP A 189 16.62 13.78 -13.74
CA ASP A 189 17.23 14.10 -12.45
C ASP A 189 17.07 15.59 -12.15
N ALA A 190 16.71 15.90 -10.89
CA ALA A 190 16.97 17.17 -10.25
C ALA A 190 17.18 16.95 -8.74
#